data_AF-B4CZU6-F1
#
_entry.id   AF-B4CZU6-F1
#
_cell.length_a   1.000
_cell.length_b   1.000
_cell.length_c   1.000
_cell.angle_alpha   90.00
_cell.angle_beta   90.00
_cell.angle_gamma   90.00
#
_symmetry.space_group_name_H-M   'P 1'
#
loop_
_entity.id
_entity.type
_entity.pdbx_description
1 polymer ?
#
loop_
_entity_poly.entity_id
_entity_poly.type
_entity_poly.pdbx_seq_one_letter_code
_entity_poly.pdbx_strand_id
1 'polypeptide(L)' 'MDSRVLAIVSRLFHVNAGELTPESGPTTIAAWDSAGHMNLILALEQEFGIQFGDDEVAELISVGAINAALARHSVTS' A
#
# COMPACT_ATOMS: atom_id res chain seq x y z
N MET A 1 3.38 11.47 1.00
CA MET A 1 3.36 10.07 0.54
C MET A 1 4.80 9.60 0.49
N ASP A 2 5.09 8.44 1.07
CA ASP A 2 6.42 7.84 1.06
C ASP A 2 6.73 7.31 -0.35
N SER A 3 7.92 7.65 -0.88
CA SER A 3 8.36 7.24 -2.22
C SER A 3 8.49 5.73 -2.37
N ARG A 4 8.75 4.99 -1.28
CA ARG A 4 8.84 3.53 -1.29
C ARG A 4 7.49 2.89 -1.53
N VAL A 5 6.43 3.43 -0.91
CA VAL A 5 5.04 2.96 -1.14
C VAL A 5 4.70 3.10 -2.62
N LEU A 6 4.98 4.28 -3.20
CA LEU A 6 4.74 4.54 -4.63
C LEU A 6 5.51 3.57 -5.53
N ALA A 7 6.78 3.29 -5.21
CA ALA A 7 7.62 2.37 -5.97
C ALA A 7 7.10 0.93 -5.91
N ILE A 8 6.63 0.46 -4.75
CA ILE A 8 6.06 -0.88 -4.59
C ILE A 8 4.77 -1.02 -5.40
N VAL A 9 3.84 -0.06 -5.24
CA VAL A 9 2.56 -0.05 -5.97
C VAL A 9 2.80 0.00 -7.48
N SER A 10 3.70 0.89 -7.93
CA SER A 10 4.09 1.01 -9.34
C SER A 10 4.66 -0.29 -9.90
N ARG A 11 5.55 -0.96 -9.16
CA ARG A 11 6.16 -2.23 -9.56
C ARG A 11 5.16 -3.37 -9.63
N LEU A 12 4.31 -3.52 -8.60
CA LEU A 12 3.38 -4.65 -8.51
C LEU A 12 2.25 -4.53 -9.53
N PHE A 13 1.71 -3.33 -9.73
CA PHE A 13 0.56 -3.11 -10.59
C PHE A 13 0.90 -2.56 -11.98
N HIS A 14 2.20 -2.42 -12.29
CA HIS A 14 2.69 -1.95 -13.59
C HIS A 14 2.10 -0.58 -13.98
N VAL A 15 1.95 0.30 -12.99
CA VAL A 15 1.45 1.68 -13.15
C VAL A 15 2.56 2.69 -12.97
N ASN A 16 2.45 3.87 -13.58
CA ASN A 16 3.45 4.92 -13.41
C ASN A 16 3.37 5.53 -12.00
N ALA A 17 4.48 5.51 -11.25
CA ALA A 17 4.54 6.10 -9.91
C ALA A 17 4.18 7.60 -9.89
N GLY A 18 4.41 8.33 -10.98
CA GLY A 18 4.07 9.75 -11.10
C GLY A 18 2.58 10.02 -11.29
N GLU A 19 1.77 9.01 -11.62
CA GLU A 19 0.32 9.10 -11.78
C GLU A 19 -0.44 8.66 -10.52
N LEU A 20 0.28 8.06 -9.55
CA LEU A 20 -0.31 7.61 -8.30
C LEU A 20 -0.66 8.81 -7.41
N THR A 21 -1.88 8.78 -6.89
CA THR A 21 -2.43 9.76 -5.95
C THR A 21 -2.79 9.09 -4.63
N PRO A 22 -3.10 9.85 -3.56
CA PRO A 22 -3.61 9.28 -2.31
C PRO A 22 -4.87 8.43 -2.50
N GLU A 23 -5.68 8.73 -3.52
CA GLU A 23 -6.94 8.03 -3.82
C GLU A 23 -6.73 6.80 -4.71
N SER A 24 -5.53 6.58 -5.24
CA SER A 24 -5.23 5.40 -6.03
C SER A 24 -5.44 4.13 -5.20
N GLY A 25 -6.26 3.22 -5.72
CA GLY A 25 -6.72 2.02 -5.02
C GLY A 25 -7.30 0.97 -5.98
N PRO A 26 -7.99 -0.07 -5.45
CA PRO A 26 -8.59 -1.13 -6.26
C PRO A 26 -9.70 -0.63 -7.21
N THR A 27 -10.29 0.53 -6.92
CA THR A 27 -11.30 1.16 -7.78
C THR A 27 -10.70 1.86 -9.00
N THR A 28 -9.43 2.27 -8.93
CA THR A 28 -8.73 3.00 -10.01
C THR A 28 -7.66 2.18 -10.70
N ILE A 29 -7.12 1.15 -10.04
CA ILE A 29 -6.04 0.30 -10.54
C ILE A 29 -6.60 -1.12 -10.70
N ALA A 30 -6.89 -1.51 -11.94
CA ALA A 30 -7.51 -2.80 -12.24
C ALA A 30 -6.67 -4.02 -11.78
N ALA A 31 -5.34 -3.89 -11.76
CA ALA A 31 -4.43 -4.94 -11.29
C ALA A 31 -4.40 -5.08 -9.75
N TRP A 32 -4.98 -4.13 -9.02
CA TRP A 32 -5.14 -4.20 -7.58
C TRP A 32 -6.43 -4.94 -7.22
N ASP A 33 -6.49 -6.20 -7.64
CA ASP A 33 -7.54 -7.13 -7.24
C ASP A 33 -7.25 -7.75 -5.85
N SER A 34 -7.98 -8.79 -5.46
CA SER A 34 -7.77 -9.45 -4.16
C SER A 34 -6.37 -10.07 -4.01
N ALA A 35 -5.83 -10.70 -5.06
CA ALA A 35 -4.50 -11.31 -5.02
C ALA A 35 -3.41 -10.23 -5.04
N GLY A 36 -3.58 -9.21 -5.87
CA GLY A 36 -2.72 -8.03 -5.93
C GLY A 36 -2.68 -7.27 -4.61
N HIS A 37 -3.82 -7.14 -3.93
CA HIS A 37 -3.89 -6.54 -2.60
C HIS A 37 -3.04 -7.30 -1.59
N MET A 38 -3.21 -8.63 -1.49
CA MET A 38 -2.40 -9.45 -0.57
C MET A 38 -0.90 -9.37 -0.88
N ASN A 39 -0.51 -9.40 -2.15
CA ASN A 39 0.89 -9.25 -2.55
C ASN A 39 1.46 -7.88 -2.16
N LEU A 40 0.64 -6.82 -2.26
CA LEU A 40 1.03 -5.48 -1.83
C LEU A 40 1.23 -5.43 -0.31
N ILE A 41 0.31 -6.00 0.48
CA ILE A 41 0.46 -6.06 1.94
C ILE A 41 1.77 -6.74 2.32
N LEU A 42 2.04 -7.93 1.79
CA LEU A 42 3.27 -8.67 2.08
C LEU A 42 4.53 -7.88 1.69
N ALA A 43 4.52 -7.20 0.55
CA ALA A 43 5.65 -6.39 0.10
C ALA A 43 5.89 -5.18 1.03
N LEU A 44 4.82 -4.56 1.55
CA LEU A 44 4.92 -3.45 2.51
C LEU A 44 5.44 -3.94 3.86
N GLU A 45 4.92 -5.04 4.38
CA GLU A 45 5.40 -5.65 5.63
C GLU A 45 6.89 -5.97 5.57
N GLN A 46 7.34 -6.57 4.45
CA GLN A 46 8.75 -6.88 4.22
C GLN A 46 9.63 -5.63 4.10
N GLU A 47 9.19 -4.60 3.35
CA GLU A 47 9.97 -3.37 3.14
C GLU A 47 10.12 -2.55 4.43
N PHE A 48 9.07 -2.50 5.25
CA PHE A 48 9.02 -1.63 6.44
C PHE A 48 9.31 -2.39 7.73
N GLY A 49 9.38 -3.73 7.71
CA GLY A 49 9.63 -4.55 8.89
C GLY A 49 8.49 -4.52 9.91
N ILE A 50 7.25 -4.42 9.42
CA ILE A 50 6.04 -4.35 10.25
C ILE A 50 5.08 -5.50 9.92
N GLN A 51 4.04 -5.65 10.73
CA GLN A 51 2.90 -6.52 10.41
C GLN A 51 1.61 -5.72 10.56
N PHE A 52 0.74 -5.80 9.58
CA PHE A 52 -0.61 -5.23 9.65
C PHE A 52 -1.56 -6.25 10.27
N GLY A 53 -2.46 -5.78 11.14
CA GLY A 53 -3.56 -6.63 11.61
C GLY A 53 -4.58 -6.92 10.51
N ASP A 54 -5.36 -8.00 10.64
CA ASP A 54 -6.40 -8.36 9.66
C ASP A 54 -7.41 -7.22 9.42
N ASP A 55 -7.81 -6.53 10.49
CA ASP A 55 -8.70 -5.37 10.43
C ASP A 55 -8.04 -4.19 9.68
N GLU A 56 -6.75 -3.96 9.88
CA GLU A 56 -6.03 -2.93 9.14
C GLU A 56 -5.95 -3.27 7.66
N VAL A 57 -5.59 -4.52 7.32
CA VAL A 57 -5.50 -5.00 5.93
C VAL A 57 -6.79 -4.70 5.16
N ALA A 58 -7.95 -4.97 5.76
CA ALA A 58 -9.25 -4.67 5.15
C ALA A 58 -9.47 -3.17 4.85
N GLU A 59 -8.82 -2.28 5.61
CA GLU A 59 -8.88 -0.82 5.45
C GLU A 59 -7.81 -0.26 4.49
N LEU A 60 -6.81 -1.06 4.10
CA LEU A 60 -5.69 -0.65 3.22
C LEU A 60 -6.08 -0.60 1.73
N ILE A 61 -7.19 0.07 1.43
CA ILE A 61 -7.80 0.15 0.09
C ILE A 61 -7.37 1.39 -0.72
N SER A 62 -6.34 2.11 -0.29
CA SER A 62 -5.76 3.20 -1.08
C SER A 62 -4.32 3.46 -0.69
N VAL A 63 -3.56 4.08 -1.59
CA VAL A 63 -2.20 4.54 -1.29
C VAL A 63 -2.19 5.50 -0.09
N GLY A 64 -3.20 6.34 0.05
CA GLY A 64 -3.38 7.23 1.20
C GLY A 64 -3.57 6.46 2.51
N ALA A 65 -4.45 5.45 2.52
CA ALA A 65 -4.68 4.59 3.69
C ALA A 65 -3.41 3.86 4.11
N ILE A 66 -2.64 3.33 3.15
CA ILE A 66 -1.34 2.67 3.40
C ILE A 66 -0.36 3.64 4.06
N ASN A 67 -0.22 4.85 3.53
CA ASN A 67 0.68 5.85 4.13
C ASN A 67 0.26 6.21 5.56
N ALA A 68 -1.05 6.36 5.81
CA ALA A 68 -1.56 6.66 7.15
C ALA A 68 -1.29 5.51 8.12
N ALA A 69 -1.50 4.26 7.70
CA ALA A 69 -1.22 3.08 8.51
C ALA A 69 0.27 2.97 8.86
N LEU A 70 1.17 3.12 7.87
CA LEU A 70 2.61 3.11 8.08
C LEU A 70 3.08 4.19 9.06
N ALA A 71 2.48 5.39 9.00
CA ALA A 71 2.79 6.47 9.93
C ALA A 71 2.40 6.11 11.38
N ARG A 72 1.28 5.40 11.60
CA ARG A 72 0.89 4.92 12.94
C ARG A 72 1.89 3.90 13.49
N HIS A 73 2.34 2.96 12.65
CA HIS A 73 3.32 1.93 13.04
C HIS A 73 4.70 2.53 13.34
N SER A 74 5.14 3.52 12.56
CA SER A 74 6.44 4.19 12.72
C SER A 74 6.54 5.09 13.97
N VAL A 75 5.42 5.44 14.61
CA VAL A 75 5.37 6.28 15.82
C VAL A 75 5.46 5.44 17.11
N THR A 76 5.45 4.11 17.00
CA THR A 76 5.63 3.24 18.16
C THR A 76 7.12 3.09 18.45
N SER A 77 7.67 4.03 19.22
CA SER A 77 8.99 3.97 19.82
C SER A 77 8.92 3.88 21.34
#